data_AF-A0A7H8QBB9-F1
#
_entry.id   AF-A0A7H8QBB9-F1
#
_cell.length_a   1.000
_cell.length_b   1.000
_cell.length_c   1.000
_cell.angle_alpha   90.00
_cell.angle_beta   90.00
_cell.angle_gamma   90.00
#
_symmetry.space_group_name_H-M   'P 1'
#
loop_
_entity.id
_entity.type
_entity.pdbx_description
1 polymer ?
#
loop_
_entity_poly.entity_id
_entity_poly.type
_entity_poly.pdbx_seq_one_letter_code
_entity_poly.pdbx_strand_id
1 'polypeptide(L)'
;MTSKKNVIGLTVQIVGAAIIIINFFRAISSVDFAGGAAAFEIFLQGLIFGVLFLGFGEVINLMQGLFNQREPEDSPVHQKQSDTMLNSASLRPNQSPVSSNALRQIKALYAMKNLEVENVEATPYEGFVFVYVQGKRDIVDLNGFQPEILTAKEIEGHPALKNLTEENPS
;
A
#
# COMPACT_ATOMS: atom_id res chain seq x y z
N MET A 1 -4.78 -17.11 8.26
CA MET A 1 -5.60 -16.03 8.83
C MET A 1 -4.81 -15.29 9.90
N THR A 2 -3.92 -14.39 9.49
CA THR A 2 -3.29 -13.42 10.40
C THR A 2 -3.98 -12.09 10.12
N SER A 3 -5.06 -11.82 10.85
CA SER A 3 -5.60 -10.46 10.88
C SER A 3 -4.51 -9.58 11.51
N LYS A 4 -3.72 -8.87 10.68
CA LYS A 4 -2.96 -7.70 11.14
C LYS A 4 -4.00 -6.66 11.55
N LYS A 5 -4.60 -6.85 12.72
CA LYS A 5 -5.48 -5.86 13.35
C LYS A 5 -4.69 -4.57 13.45
N ASN A 6 -5.19 -3.51 12.84
CA ASN A 6 -4.63 -2.19 13.03
C ASN A 6 -4.92 -1.75 14.47
N VAL A 7 -3.98 -2.05 15.37
CA VAL A 7 -4.07 -1.70 16.78
C VAL A 7 -4.20 -0.19 16.94
N ILE A 8 -3.50 0.60 16.11
CA ILE A 8 -3.49 2.06 16.19
C ILE A 8 -4.87 2.63 15.85
N GLY A 9 -5.46 2.23 14.71
CA GLY A 9 -6.80 2.67 14.31
C GLY A 9 -7.87 2.26 15.33
N LEU A 10 -7.78 1.04 15.86
CA LEU A 10 -8.65 0.56 16.93
C LEU A 10 -8.51 1.39 18.22
N THR A 11 -7.28 1.71 18.64
CA THR A 11 -7.04 2.54 19.83
C THR A 11 -7.66 3.92 19.67
N VAL A 12 -7.51 4.56 18.50
CA VAL A 12 -8.10 5.87 18.23
C VAL A 12 -9.63 5.81 18.30
N GLN A 13 -10.25 4.76 17.77
CA GLN A 13 -11.71 4.55 17.86
C GLN A 13 -12.17 4.36 19.32
N ILE A 14 -11.44 3.58 20.11
CA ILE A 14 -11.75 3.38 21.54
C ILE A 14 -11.66 4.71 22.30
N VAL A 15 -10.63 5.52 22.04
CA VAL A 15 -10.50 6.85 22.64
C VAL A 15 -11.68 7.74 22.25
N GLY A 16 -12.08 7.75 20.98
CA GLY A 16 -13.25 8.49 20.51
C GLY A 16 -14.53 8.07 21.24
N ALA A 17 -14.80 6.77 21.33
CA ALA A 17 -15.95 6.25 22.07
C ALA A 17 -15.91 6.61 23.56
N ALA A 18 -14.73 6.52 24.20
CA ALA A 18 -14.56 6.91 25.59
C ALA A 18 -14.85 8.39 25.83
N ILE A 19 -14.41 9.28 24.92
CA ILE A 19 -14.71 10.72 24.99
C ILE A 19 -16.22 10.97 24.96
N ILE A 20 -16.97 10.28 24.10
CA ILE A 20 -18.44 10.41 24.03
C ILE A 20 -19.06 10.00 25.36
N ILE A 21 -18.69 8.82 25.88
CA ILE A 21 -19.25 8.27 27.11
C ILE A 21 -18.95 9.19 28.30
N ILE A 22 -17.71 9.65 28.43
CA ILE A 22 -17.30 10.54 29.53
C ILE A 22 -18.07 11.86 29.48
N ASN A 23 -18.19 12.47 28.30
CA ASN A 23 -18.92 13.74 28.17
C ASN A 23 -20.43 13.57 28.35
N PHE A 24 -20.99 12.41 27.98
CA PHE A 24 -22.38 12.08 28.27
C PHE A 24 -22.66 12.05 29.78
N PHE A 25 -21.83 11.37 30.57
CA PHE A 25 -21.98 11.38 32.02
C PHE A 25 -21.73 12.77 32.63
N ARG A 26 -20.73 13.51 32.13
CA ARG A 26 -20.49 14.89 32.57
C ARG A 26 -21.68 15.81 32.29
N ALA A 27 -22.31 15.66 31.12
CA ALA A 27 -23.50 16.42 30.76
C ALA A 27 -24.63 16.12 31.75
N ILE A 28 -24.94 14.84 32.02
CA ILE A 28 -25.97 14.44 32.99
C ILE A 28 -25.69 15.05 34.37
N SER A 29 -24.46 14.90 34.88
CA SER A 29 -24.09 15.45 36.20
C SER A 29 -24.14 16.98 36.25
N SER A 30 -24.07 17.67 35.11
CA SER A 30 -24.12 19.14 35.03
C SER A 30 -25.53 19.72 34.92
N VAL A 31 -26.55 18.91 34.63
CA VAL A 31 -27.94 19.40 34.41
C VAL A 31 -28.46 20.16 35.63
N ASP A 32 -28.29 19.59 36.82
CA ASP A 32 -28.81 20.17 38.07
C ASP A 32 -28.03 21.43 38.52
N PHE A 33 -26.78 21.59 38.07
CA PHE A 33 -25.89 22.68 38.49
C PHE A 33 -25.81 23.84 37.48
N ALA A 34 -25.72 23.53 36.19
CA ALA A 34 -25.48 24.49 35.11
C ALA A 34 -26.69 24.65 34.16
N GLY A 35 -27.72 23.84 34.32
CA GLY A 35 -28.92 23.84 33.48
C GLY A 35 -28.77 23.03 32.18
N GLY A 36 -29.91 22.75 31.55
CA GLY A 36 -29.99 21.85 30.39
C GLY A 36 -29.22 22.34 29.15
N ALA A 37 -29.14 23.66 28.92
CA ALA A 37 -28.42 24.22 27.78
C ALA A 37 -26.91 23.97 27.89
N ALA A 38 -26.32 24.24 29.06
CA ALA A 38 -24.90 24.00 29.31
C ALA A 38 -24.56 22.50 29.26
N ALA A 39 -25.43 21.65 29.83
CA ALA A 39 -25.28 20.19 29.73
C ALA A 39 -25.30 19.71 28.27
N PHE A 40 -26.18 20.27 27.45
CA PHE A 40 -26.25 19.94 26.02
C PHE A 40 -24.97 20.36 25.27
N GLU A 41 -24.42 21.54 25.55
CA GLU A 41 -23.15 21.98 24.96
C GLU A 41 -21.99 21.05 25.32
N ILE A 42 -21.88 20.63 26.59
CA ILE A 42 -20.87 19.68 27.05
C ILE A 42 -21.00 18.34 26.30
N PHE A 43 -22.23 17.83 26.17
CA PHE A 43 -22.48 16.60 25.42
C PHE A 43 -22.10 16.76 23.94
N LEU A 44 -22.54 17.84 23.31
CA LEU A 44 -22.31 18.11 21.90
C LEU A 44 -20.82 18.22 21.58
N GLN A 45 -20.05 18.91 22.42
CA GLN A 45 -18.61 18.99 22.29
C GLN A 45 -17.98 17.58 22.32
N GLY A 46 -18.35 16.77 23.31
CA GLY A 46 -17.88 15.38 23.41
C GLY A 46 -18.26 14.53 22.21
N LEU A 47 -19.47 14.70 21.68
CA LEU A 47 -19.96 14.00 20.51
C LEU A 47 -19.17 14.36 19.25
N ILE A 48 -18.94 15.65 19.00
CA ILE A 48 -18.18 16.13 17.84
C ILE A 48 -16.76 15.55 17.86
N PHE A 49 -16.04 15.71 18.98
CA PHE A 49 -14.69 15.18 19.09
C PHE A 49 -14.67 13.65 19.02
N GLY A 50 -15.61 12.97 19.68
CA GLY A 50 -15.69 11.52 19.62
C GLY A 50 -15.90 10.98 18.21
N VAL A 51 -16.82 11.57 17.45
CA VAL A 51 -17.09 11.21 16.05
C VAL A 51 -15.88 11.48 15.16
N LEU A 52 -15.18 12.60 15.36
CA LEU A 52 -13.94 12.89 14.62
C LEU A 52 -12.87 11.81 14.86
N PHE A 53 -12.66 11.40 16.11
CA PHE A 53 -11.72 10.33 16.44
C PHE A 53 -12.13 8.98 15.84
N LEU A 54 -13.41 8.63 15.90
CA LEU A 54 -13.93 7.42 15.24
C LEU A 54 -13.63 7.43 13.73
N GLY A 55 -13.89 8.57 13.07
CA GLY A 55 -13.59 8.77 11.65
C GLY A 55 -12.11 8.66 11.33
N PHE A 56 -11.23 9.29 12.13
CA PHE A 56 -9.78 9.16 11.94
C PHE A 56 -9.28 7.74 12.11
N GLY A 57 -9.79 7.00 13.10
CA GLY A 57 -9.42 5.60 13.28
C GLY A 57 -9.75 4.75 12.05
N GLU A 58 -10.86 5.04 11.37
CA GLU A 58 -11.23 4.37 10.13
C GLU A 58 -10.33 4.75 8.96
N VAL A 59 -9.97 6.03 8.83
CA VAL A 59 -8.99 6.47 7.83
C VAL A 59 -7.64 5.76 8.03
N ILE A 60 -7.18 5.61 9.28
CA ILE A 60 -5.93 4.89 9.58
C ILE A 60 -6.07 3.41 9.23
N ASN A 61 -7.21 2.77 9.53
CA ASN A 61 -7.49 1.38 9.14
C ASN A 61 -7.42 1.19 7.63
N LEU A 62 -7.99 2.11 6.86
CA LEU A 62 -7.94 2.08 5.40
C LEU A 62 -6.51 2.25 4.88
N MET A 63 -5.75 3.20 5.43
CA MET A 63 -4.35 3.43 5.06
C MET A 63 -3.46 2.23 5.34
N GLN A 64 -3.61 1.59 6.51
CA GLN A 64 -2.88 0.36 6.82
C GLN A 64 -3.35 -0.83 5.99
N GLY A 65 -4.64 -0.89 5.65
CA GLY A 65 -5.16 -1.89 4.72
C GLY A 65 -4.49 -1.78 3.34
N LEU A 66 -4.32 -0.57 2.82
CA LEU A 66 -3.61 -0.31 1.57
C LEU A 66 -2.11 -0.63 1.66
N PHE A 67 -1.47 -0.33 2.78
CA PHE A 67 -0.06 -0.65 3.00
C PHE A 67 0.18 -2.17 3.12
N ASN A 68 -0.65 -2.87 3.91
CA ASN A 68 -0.54 -4.32 4.11
C ASN A 68 -0.81 -5.13 2.82
N GLN A 69 -1.59 -4.60 1.88
CA GLN A 69 -1.77 -5.23 0.55
C GLN A 69 -0.50 -5.19 -0.32
N ARG A 70 0.47 -4.32 0.02
CA ARG A 70 1.74 -4.18 -0.70
C ARG A 70 2.86 -5.05 -0.12
N GLU A 71 2.72 -5.54 1.11
CA GLU A 71 3.65 -6.52 1.67
C GLU A 71 3.32 -7.93 1.14
N PRO A 72 4.30 -8.72 0.67
CA PRO A 72 4.06 -10.13 0.38
C PRO A 72 3.61 -10.81 1.69
N GLU A 73 2.51 -11.55 1.66
CA GLU A 73 2.31 -12.60 2.65
C GLU A 73 3.54 -13.51 2.56
N ASP A 74 4.38 -13.50 3.60
CA ASP A 74 5.33 -14.57 3.84
C ASP A 74 4.51 -15.86 4.00
N SER A 75 4.25 -16.50 2.86
CA SER A 75 3.70 -17.83 2.81
C SER A 75 4.70 -18.71 3.55
N PRO A 76 4.30 -19.45 4.60
CA PRO A 76 5.17 -20.46 5.17
C PRO A 76 5.41 -21.48 4.08
N VAL A 77 6.61 -21.43 3.51
CA VAL A 77 7.10 -22.38 2.51
C VAL A 77 6.80 -23.77 3.04
N HIS A 78 5.94 -24.49 2.33
CA HIS A 78 5.80 -25.93 2.46
C HIS A 78 7.16 -26.55 2.13
N GLN A 79 7.95 -26.76 3.17
CA GLN A 79 9.13 -27.59 3.12
C GLN A 79 8.67 -29.04 3.01
N LYS A 80 8.52 -29.53 1.77
CA LYS A 80 8.63 -30.95 1.47
C LYS A 80 9.15 -31.15 0.05
N GLN A 81 10.48 -31.08 -0.03
CA GLN A 81 11.34 -32.08 -0.63
C GLN A 81 10.83 -32.75 -1.91
N SER A 82 11.40 -32.34 -3.03
CA SER A 82 11.55 -33.19 -4.21
C SER A 82 12.86 -32.82 -4.87
N ASP A 83 13.87 -33.63 -4.57
CA ASP A 83 15.14 -33.67 -5.28
C ASP A 83 14.90 -33.91 -6.77
N THR A 84 15.30 -32.98 -7.63
CA THR A 84 15.83 -33.32 -8.97
C THR A 84 16.72 -32.16 -9.45
N MET A 85 17.98 -32.51 -9.65
CA MET A 85 19.05 -31.70 -10.23
C MET A 85 18.66 -31.05 -11.57
N LEU A 86 19.12 -29.82 -11.81
CA LEU A 86 19.98 -29.52 -12.96
C LEU A 86 20.58 -28.11 -12.89
N ASN A 87 21.91 -28.09 -12.99
CA ASN A 87 22.75 -26.93 -13.14
C ASN A 87 22.32 -26.03 -14.31
N SER A 88 22.28 -24.72 -14.07
CA SER A 88 22.91 -23.77 -14.99
C SER A 88 23.34 -22.54 -14.20
N ALA A 89 24.65 -22.37 -14.12
CA ALA A 89 25.27 -21.14 -13.68
C ALA A 89 25.03 -20.05 -14.73
N SER A 90 24.58 -18.87 -14.29
CA SER A 90 24.97 -17.62 -14.93
C SER A 90 24.98 -16.52 -13.90
N LEU A 91 26.18 -16.05 -13.59
CA LEU A 91 26.46 -14.83 -12.86
C LEU A 91 25.90 -13.65 -13.65
N ARG A 92 24.91 -12.94 -13.10
CA ARG A 92 24.68 -11.51 -13.39
C ARG A 92 24.81 -10.73 -12.08
N PRO A 93 25.53 -9.60 -12.07
CA PRO A 93 25.83 -8.88 -10.86
C PRO A 93 24.61 -8.07 -10.41
N ASN A 94 24.20 -8.31 -9.16
CA ASN A 94 23.61 -7.32 -8.27
C ASN A 94 22.46 -6.45 -8.81
N GLN A 95 21.36 -7.08 -9.21
CA GLN A 95 20.05 -6.41 -9.25
C GLN A 95 19.16 -7.11 -8.24
N SER A 96 18.63 -6.35 -7.28
CA SER A 96 17.66 -6.88 -6.31
C SER A 96 16.53 -7.56 -7.08
N PRO A 97 16.20 -8.83 -6.78
CA PRO A 97 15.14 -9.53 -7.50
C PRO A 97 13.84 -8.74 -7.38
N VAL A 98 13.18 -8.51 -8.52
CA VAL A 98 11.85 -7.89 -8.55
C VAL A 98 10.92 -8.73 -7.68
N SER A 99 10.20 -8.08 -6.76
CA SER A 99 9.35 -8.80 -5.81
C SER A 99 8.31 -9.66 -6.55
N SER A 100 7.99 -10.83 -6.00
CA SER A 100 7.01 -11.75 -6.58
C SER A 100 5.62 -11.11 -6.74
N ASN A 101 5.28 -10.15 -5.89
CA ASN A 101 4.05 -9.36 -5.98
C ASN A 101 4.09 -8.41 -7.19
N ALA A 102 5.18 -7.66 -7.36
CA ALA A 102 5.38 -6.80 -8.53
C ALA A 102 5.29 -7.61 -9.83
N LEU A 103 5.95 -8.78 -9.89
CA LEU A 103 5.87 -9.69 -11.04
C LEU A 103 4.42 -10.13 -11.35
N ARG A 104 3.63 -10.46 -10.31
CA ARG A 104 2.23 -10.85 -10.49
C ARG A 104 1.38 -9.68 -11.01
N GLN A 105 1.57 -8.48 -10.45
CA GLN A 105 0.84 -7.29 -10.87
C GLN A 105 1.17 -6.90 -12.32
N ILE A 106 2.45 -6.95 -12.70
CA ILE A 106 2.91 -6.72 -14.07
C ILE A 106 2.29 -7.75 -15.02
N LYS A 107 2.36 -9.05 -14.68
CA LYS A 107 1.73 -10.10 -15.49
C LYS A 107 0.24 -9.88 -15.67
N ALA A 108 -0.48 -9.45 -14.63
CA ALA A 108 -1.90 -9.12 -14.71
C ALA A 108 -2.16 -7.93 -15.66
N LEU A 109 -1.36 -6.86 -15.57
CA LEU A 109 -1.46 -5.68 -16.43
C LEU A 109 -1.33 -6.02 -17.92
N TYR A 110 -0.35 -6.85 -18.27
CA TYR A 110 -0.11 -7.26 -19.65
C TYR A 110 -1.10 -8.34 -20.12
N ALA A 111 -1.55 -9.23 -19.23
CA ALA A 111 -2.58 -10.21 -19.54
C ALA A 111 -3.92 -9.56 -19.92
N MET A 112 -4.30 -8.45 -19.28
CA MET A 112 -5.49 -7.66 -19.67
C MET A 112 -5.41 -7.11 -21.09
N LYS A 113 -4.19 -6.96 -21.63
CA LYS A 113 -3.92 -6.51 -23.00
C LYS A 113 -3.66 -7.67 -23.96
N ASN A 114 -3.86 -8.92 -23.53
CA ASN A 114 -3.50 -10.15 -24.26
C ASN A 114 -2.02 -10.21 -24.66
N LEU A 115 -1.14 -9.68 -23.81
CA LEU A 115 0.31 -9.68 -24.00
C LEU A 115 0.97 -10.60 -22.97
N GLU A 116 1.94 -11.39 -23.42
CA GLU A 116 2.74 -12.26 -22.55
C GLU A 116 4.05 -11.58 -22.17
N VAL A 117 4.39 -11.61 -20.88
CA VAL A 117 5.62 -11.01 -20.36
C VAL A 117 6.76 -12.01 -20.50
N GLU A 118 7.79 -11.65 -21.28
CA GLU A 118 8.96 -12.49 -21.54
C GLU A 118 9.96 -12.41 -20.38
N ASN A 119 10.28 -11.19 -19.94
CA ASN A 119 11.24 -10.93 -18.87
C ASN A 119 10.91 -9.64 -18.12
N VAL A 120 11.32 -9.56 -16.86
CA VAL A 120 11.19 -8.37 -16.01
C VAL A 120 12.52 -8.13 -15.30
N GLU A 121 13.09 -6.95 -15.49
CA GLU A 121 14.37 -6.55 -14.87
C GLU A 121 14.14 -5.34 -13.95
N ALA A 122 14.84 -5.31 -12.82
CA ALA A 122 14.77 -4.18 -11.89
C ALA A 122 15.54 -2.99 -12.49
N THR A 123 15.01 -1.78 -12.35
CA THR A 123 15.80 -0.58 -12.66
C THR A 123 16.63 -0.15 -11.43
N PRO A 124 17.66 0.69 -11.60
CA PRO A 124 18.39 1.32 -10.49
C PRO A 124 17.52 2.21 -9.59
N TYR A 125 16.31 2.56 -10.02
CA TYR A 125 15.39 3.43 -9.29
C TYR A 125 14.26 2.61 -8.65
N GLU A 126 14.00 2.88 -7.38
CA GLU A 126 12.90 2.23 -6.67
C GLU A 126 11.56 2.54 -7.34
N GLY A 127 10.68 1.53 -7.38
CA GLY A 127 9.35 1.66 -7.96
C GLY A 127 9.30 1.62 -9.49
N PHE A 128 10.43 1.49 -10.20
CA PHE A 128 10.43 1.33 -11.66
C PHE A 128 11.07 -0.01 -12.08
N VAL A 129 10.47 -0.64 -13.09
CA VAL A 129 10.96 -1.90 -13.66
C VAL A 129 10.94 -1.87 -15.18
N PHE A 130 11.88 -2.59 -15.80
CA PHE A 130 11.85 -2.87 -17.23
C PHE A 130 11.05 -4.14 -17.49
N VAL A 131 10.12 -4.07 -18.44
CA VAL A 131 9.31 -5.23 -18.86
C VAL A 131 9.52 -5.47 -20.34
N TYR A 132 9.88 -6.69 -20.69
CA TYR A 132 10.12 -7.11 -22.07
C TYR A 132 8.91 -7.88 -22.60
N VAL A 133 8.32 -7.39 -23.68
CA VAL A 133 7.12 -7.95 -24.32
C VAL A 133 7.26 -7.84 -25.83
N GLN A 134 7.19 -8.96 -26.55
CA GLN A 134 7.26 -9.02 -28.01
C GLN A 134 8.49 -8.30 -28.57
N GLY A 135 9.64 -8.46 -27.92
CA GLY A 135 10.90 -7.80 -28.29
C GLY A 135 10.95 -6.28 -28.06
N LYS A 136 9.95 -5.68 -27.39
CA LYS A 136 9.96 -4.28 -26.94
C LYS A 136 10.25 -4.20 -25.45
N ARG A 137 10.94 -3.12 -25.05
CA ARG A 137 11.24 -2.80 -23.65
C ARG A 137 10.36 -1.64 -23.20
N ASP A 138 9.45 -1.93 -22.28
CA ASP A 138 8.60 -0.94 -21.61
C ASP A 138 9.16 -0.62 -20.22
N ILE A 139 8.84 0.57 -19.70
CA ILE A 139 9.09 0.94 -18.30
C ILE A 139 7.74 0.96 -17.58
N VAL A 140 7.63 0.21 -16.49
CA VAL A 140 6.42 0.17 -15.66
C VAL A 140 6.69 0.89 -14.34
N ASP A 141 5.82 1.83 -14.00
CA ASP A 141 5.79 2.50 -12.71
C ASP A 141 4.92 1.70 -11.73
N LEU A 142 5.49 1.39 -10.57
CA LEU A 142 4.88 0.66 -9.47
C LEU A 142 4.58 1.56 -8.26
N ASN A 143 4.90 2.86 -8.34
CA ASN A 143 4.66 3.82 -7.25
C ASN A 143 3.19 4.22 -7.11
N GLY A 144 2.42 4.09 -8.20
CA GLY A 144 1.00 4.41 -8.26
C GLY A 144 0.07 3.48 -7.46
N PHE A 145 -1.23 3.75 -7.53
CA PHE A 145 -2.26 2.86 -6.96
C PHE A 145 -2.37 1.55 -7.77
N GLN A 146 -2.12 1.62 -9.07
CA GLN A 146 -2.00 0.47 -9.98
C GLN A 146 -0.72 0.61 -10.80
N PRO A 147 -0.11 -0.51 -11.22
CA PRO A 147 1.01 -0.48 -12.14
C PRO A 147 0.60 0.19 -13.46
N GLU A 148 1.46 1.07 -13.95
CA GLU A 148 1.21 1.82 -15.19
C GLU A 148 2.39 1.68 -16.16
N ILE A 149 2.08 1.45 -17.44
CA ILE A 149 3.09 1.43 -18.50
C ILE A 149 3.33 2.89 -18.90
N LEU A 150 4.54 3.39 -18.66
CA LEU A 150 4.88 4.78 -18.94
C LEU A 150 5.01 5.04 -20.44
N THR A 151 4.45 6.16 -20.90
CA THR A 151 4.61 6.66 -22.26
C THR A 151 5.95 7.37 -22.43
N ALA A 152 6.43 7.50 -23.68
CA ALA A 152 7.69 8.19 -23.97
C ALA A 152 7.74 9.64 -23.40
N LYS A 153 6.61 10.34 -23.43
CA LYS A 153 6.49 11.70 -22.89
C LYS A 153 6.65 11.75 -21.37
N GLU A 154 6.14 10.74 -20.67
CA GLU A 154 6.27 10.63 -19.21
C GLU A 154 7.69 10.24 -18.81
N ILE A 155 8.34 9.37 -19.58
CA ILE A 155 9.75 9.00 -19.39
C ILE A 155 10.66 10.22 -19.58
N GLU A 156 10.46 10.99 -20.65
CA GLU A 156 11.24 12.22 -20.92
C GLU A 156 11.01 13.32 -19.89
N GLY A 157 9.79 13.41 -19.35
CA GLY A 157 9.42 14.37 -18.32
C GLY A 157 9.91 14.00 -16.92
N HIS A 158 10.32 12.75 -16.69
CA HIS A 158 10.72 12.27 -15.38
C HIS A 158 12.23 12.41 -15.15
N PRO A 159 12.67 13.25 -14.19
CA PRO A 159 14.10 13.56 -14.00
C PRO A 159 14.95 12.33 -13.69
N ALA A 160 14.37 11.29 -13.07
CA ALA A 160 15.06 10.03 -12.79
C ALA A 160 15.12 9.06 -13.99
N LEU A 161 14.18 9.13 -14.94
CA LEU A 161 14.09 8.15 -16.03
C LEU A 161 14.81 8.60 -17.30
N LYS A 162 15.15 9.88 -17.41
CA LYS A 162 15.93 10.44 -18.53
C LYS A 162 17.26 9.70 -18.76
N ASN A 163 17.93 9.31 -17.66
CA ASN A 163 19.19 8.57 -17.74
C ASN A 163 19.01 7.10 -18.15
N LEU A 164 17.81 6.52 -18.00
CA LEU A 164 17.52 5.13 -18.39
C LEU A 164 17.28 4.97 -19.89
N THR A 165 16.99 6.07 -20.58
CA THR A 165 16.78 6.11 -22.03
C THR A 165 18.06 6.41 -22.80
N GLU A 166 19.03 7.08 -22.17
CA GLU A 166 20.31 7.46 -22.79
C GLU A 166 21.36 6.33 -22.78
N GLU A 167 21.17 5.27 -21.99
CA GLU A 167 22.13 4.15 -21.87
C GLU A 167 21.96 3.04 -22.94
N ASN A 168 21.66 3.42 -24.18
CA ASN A 168 21.77 2.48 -25.31
C ASN A 168 22.31 3.14 -26.59
N PRO A 169 23.61 3.43 -26.68
CA PRO A 169 24.28 3.50 -27.96
C PRO A 169 24.80 2.10 -28.34
N SER A 170 24.16 1.54 -29.37
CA SER A 170 24.73 0.70 -30.44
C SER A 170 25.69 -0.44 -30.06
#